data_AF-A0A1E8PKW5-F1
#
_entry.id   AF-A0A1E8PKW5-F1
#
_cell.length_a   1.000
_cell.length_b   1.000
_cell.length_c   1.000
_cell.angle_alpha   90.00
_cell.angle_beta   90.00
_cell.angle_gamma   90.00
#
_symmetry.space_group_name_H-M   'P 1'
#
loop_
_entity.id
_entity.type
_entity.pdbx_description
1 polymer ?
#
loop_
_entity_poly.entity_id
_entity_poly.type
_entity_poly.pdbx_seq_one_letter_code
_entity_poly.pdbx_strand_id
1 'polypeptide(L)'
;MSLERRTANRMILAASKFSNGTTSSHFEQIGTSKMFELLLLDDEDADALVNGGAVDGLGSVDDIAKMTVKELRANLRDMREDGKAKDSVLANKSALIDKLQTKAAKVKPPTPDEEGAQLRRETSDWAHNAEAIIRGSLRDGLEKLAEHALETGTNHEEFASGVMAQLDRALAEMRGTLLIKQAPDGDPTPEWAKQ
;
A
#
# COMPACT_ATOMS: atom_id res chain seq x y z
N MET A 1 -58.02 -0.86 -15.50
CA MET A 1 -57.49 -2.03 -16.23
C MET A 1 -56.02 -1.96 -16.68
N SER A 2 -55.35 -0.81 -16.82
CA SER A 2 -53.88 -0.78 -17.12
C SER A 2 -52.99 -0.68 -15.87
N LEU A 3 -53.43 0.00 -14.81
CA LEU A 3 -52.73 0.05 -13.53
C LEU A 3 -52.60 -1.34 -12.88
N GLU A 4 -53.68 -2.14 -12.93
CA GLU A 4 -53.73 -3.48 -12.33
C GLU A 4 -52.68 -4.43 -12.92
N ARG A 5 -52.42 -4.35 -14.23
CA ARG A 5 -51.37 -5.15 -14.88
C ARG A 5 -49.96 -4.80 -14.40
N ARG A 6 -49.67 -3.51 -14.17
CA ARG A 6 -48.36 -3.08 -13.66
C ARG A 6 -48.16 -3.51 -12.20
N THR A 7 -49.19 -3.37 -11.37
CA THR A 7 -49.15 -3.81 -9.98
C THR A 7 -49.02 -5.33 -9.88
N ALA A 8 -49.78 -6.08 -10.69
CA ALA A 8 -49.68 -7.53 -10.76
C ALA A 8 -48.29 -8.00 -11.17
N ASN A 9 -47.67 -7.38 -12.19
CA ASN A 9 -46.32 -7.74 -12.61
C ASN A 9 -45.27 -7.48 -11.52
N ARG A 10 -45.40 -6.38 -10.75
CA ARG A 10 -44.51 -6.12 -9.60
C ARG A 10 -44.73 -7.10 -8.46
N MET A 11 -45.97 -7.53 -8.23
CA MET A 11 -46.29 -8.58 -7.24
C MET A 11 -45.70 -9.92 -7.64
N ILE A 12 -45.78 -10.30 -8.92
CA ILE A 12 -45.18 -11.53 -9.44
C ILE A 12 -43.65 -11.49 -9.29
N LEU A 13 -43.01 -10.35 -9.61
CA LEU A 13 -41.56 -10.19 -9.46
C LEU A 13 -41.11 -10.25 -7.99
N ALA A 14 -41.84 -9.58 -7.10
CA ALA A 14 -41.58 -9.63 -5.66
C ALA A 14 -41.77 -11.04 -5.11
N ALA A 15 -42.85 -11.71 -5.52
CA ALA A 15 -43.06 -13.11 -5.19
C ALA A 15 -41.87 -13.94 -5.69
N SER A 16 -41.45 -13.84 -6.95
CA SER A 16 -40.32 -14.64 -7.45
C SER A 16 -38.99 -14.37 -6.74
N LYS A 17 -38.71 -13.11 -6.37
CA LYS A 17 -37.45 -12.71 -5.72
C LYS A 17 -37.42 -13.07 -4.22
N PHE A 18 -38.58 -13.11 -3.57
CA PHE A 18 -38.72 -13.41 -2.13
C PHE A 18 -39.42 -14.75 -1.83
N SER A 19 -39.70 -15.60 -2.83
CA SER A 19 -40.44 -16.88 -2.67
C SER A 19 -39.58 -18.02 -2.11
N ASN A 20 -38.26 -17.89 -2.06
CA ASN A 20 -37.34 -19.01 -1.84
C ASN A 20 -36.81 -19.16 -0.40
N GLY A 21 -37.46 -18.56 0.60
CA GLY A 21 -36.96 -18.54 1.99
C GLY A 21 -37.88 -19.14 3.04
N THR A 22 -37.25 -19.59 4.12
CA THR A 22 -37.81 -20.14 5.37
C THR A 22 -38.67 -19.16 6.21
N THR A 23 -39.11 -18.02 5.66
CA THR A 23 -39.67 -16.91 6.46
C THR A 23 -40.86 -16.21 5.78
N SER A 24 -41.91 -16.94 5.44
CA SER A 24 -43.17 -16.33 4.98
C SER A 24 -43.75 -15.32 5.99
N SER A 25 -43.56 -15.56 7.30
CA SER A 25 -44.10 -14.71 8.37
C SER A 25 -43.41 -13.36 8.55
N HIS A 26 -42.13 -13.22 8.19
CA HIS A 26 -41.41 -11.95 8.36
C HIS A 26 -41.70 -10.98 7.21
N PHE A 27 -41.87 -11.49 5.99
CA PHE A 27 -42.27 -10.67 4.83
C PHE A 27 -43.75 -10.27 4.87
N GLU A 28 -44.60 -10.98 5.61
CA GLU A 28 -45.97 -10.56 5.93
C GLU A 28 -46.00 -9.29 6.80
N GLN A 29 -45.00 -9.10 7.69
CA GLN A 29 -44.96 -7.98 8.64
C GLN A 29 -44.53 -6.65 8.02
N ILE A 30 -43.74 -6.65 6.95
CA ILE A 30 -43.24 -5.43 6.29
C ILE A 30 -44.26 -4.79 5.33
N GLY A 31 -45.28 -5.56 4.91
CA GLY A 31 -46.35 -5.10 4.02
C GLY A 31 -45.94 -4.87 2.55
N THR A 32 -46.94 -4.78 1.67
CA THR A 32 -46.75 -4.74 0.20
C THR A 32 -45.97 -3.51 -0.29
N SER A 33 -46.13 -2.36 0.37
CA SER A 33 -45.43 -1.13 0.01
C SER A 33 -43.92 -1.23 0.19
N LYS A 34 -43.44 -1.90 1.25
CA LYS A 34 -41.99 -2.07 1.50
C LYS A 34 -41.40 -3.17 0.61
N MET A 35 -42.12 -4.26 0.41
CA MET A 35 -41.81 -5.32 -0.57
C MET A 35 -41.46 -4.76 -1.95
N PHE A 36 -42.22 -3.76 -2.41
CA PHE A 36 -41.98 -3.14 -3.72
C PHE A 36 -40.72 -2.27 -3.78
N GLU A 37 -40.25 -1.72 -2.66
CA GLU A 37 -38.99 -0.98 -2.58
C GLU A 37 -37.80 -1.94 -2.55
N LEU A 38 -37.91 -3.07 -1.84
CA LEU A 38 -36.86 -4.10 -1.76
C LEU A 38 -36.54 -4.76 -3.11
N LEU A 39 -37.40 -4.60 -4.12
CA LEU A 39 -37.10 -4.99 -5.50
C LEU A 39 -35.87 -4.27 -6.09
N LEU A 40 -35.44 -3.15 -5.48
CA LEU A 40 -34.26 -2.40 -5.90
C LEU A 40 -32.93 -3.00 -5.41
N LEU A 41 -32.99 -3.94 -4.45
CA LEU A 41 -31.82 -4.69 -4.02
C LEU A 41 -31.29 -5.54 -5.18
N ASP A 42 -29.99 -5.82 -5.16
CA ASP A 42 -29.43 -6.84 -6.04
C ASP A 42 -29.87 -8.24 -5.56
N ASP A 43 -29.41 -9.28 -6.26
CA ASP A 43 -29.85 -10.64 -5.97
C ASP A 43 -29.15 -11.21 -4.72
N GLU A 44 -27.93 -10.77 -4.42
CA GLU A 44 -27.16 -11.21 -3.25
C GLU A 44 -27.76 -10.65 -1.95
N ASP A 45 -28.05 -9.35 -1.91
CA ASP A 45 -28.71 -8.69 -0.78
C ASP A 45 -30.13 -9.23 -0.54
N ALA A 46 -30.87 -9.53 -1.61
CA ALA A 46 -32.20 -10.10 -1.50
C ALA A 46 -32.15 -11.54 -0.96
N ASP A 47 -31.23 -12.37 -1.45
CA ASP A 47 -31.02 -13.72 -0.93
C ASP A 47 -30.60 -13.70 0.54
N ALA A 48 -29.77 -12.74 0.96
CA ALA A 48 -29.42 -12.56 2.36
C ALA A 48 -30.65 -12.31 3.24
N LEU A 49 -31.56 -11.40 2.85
CA LEU A 49 -32.79 -11.13 3.60
C LEU A 49 -33.74 -12.34 3.62
N VAL A 50 -33.88 -13.04 2.50
CA VAL A 50 -34.72 -14.24 2.36
C VAL A 50 -34.27 -15.36 3.30
N ASN A 51 -32.96 -15.49 3.51
CA ASN A 51 -32.36 -16.46 4.43
C ASN A 51 -32.34 -16.00 5.90
N GLY A 52 -32.97 -14.87 6.23
CA GLY A 52 -33.01 -14.31 7.59
C GLY A 52 -31.72 -13.58 7.99
N GLY A 53 -30.85 -13.27 7.03
CA GLY A 53 -29.69 -12.42 7.21
C GLY A 53 -30.04 -10.93 7.23
N ALA A 54 -29.00 -10.10 7.19
CA ALA A 54 -29.11 -8.65 7.18
C ALA A 54 -28.32 -8.07 5.99
N VAL A 55 -28.79 -6.94 5.48
CA VAL A 55 -28.14 -6.20 4.40
C VAL A 55 -27.44 -4.98 4.97
N ASP A 56 -26.22 -4.71 4.51
CA ASP A 56 -25.44 -3.55 4.97
C ASP A 56 -26.18 -2.23 4.65
N GLY A 57 -26.26 -1.32 5.62
CA GLY A 57 -27.04 -0.09 5.50
C GLY A 57 -28.57 -0.23 5.60
N LEU A 58 -29.12 -1.45 5.63
CA LEU A 58 -30.58 -1.69 5.72
C LEU A 58 -31.01 -2.54 6.92
N GLY A 59 -30.16 -3.45 7.40
CA GLY A 59 -30.44 -4.33 8.53
C GLY A 59 -31.22 -5.60 8.14
N SER A 60 -31.86 -6.22 9.14
CA SER A 60 -32.67 -7.42 8.96
C SER A 60 -34.10 -7.09 8.50
N VAL A 61 -34.88 -8.11 8.14
CA VAL A 61 -36.31 -7.93 7.81
C VAL A 61 -37.10 -7.30 8.97
N ASP A 62 -36.74 -7.60 10.23
CA ASP A 62 -37.38 -7.03 11.41
C ASP A 62 -37.03 -5.54 11.62
N ASP A 63 -35.85 -5.11 11.20
CA ASP A 63 -35.45 -3.70 11.24
C ASP A 63 -36.16 -2.91 10.14
N ILE A 64 -36.28 -3.50 8.95
CA ILE A 64 -37.08 -2.97 7.84
C ILE A 64 -38.56 -2.85 8.25
N ALA A 65 -39.09 -3.77 9.06
CA ALA A 65 -40.45 -3.70 9.59
C ALA A 65 -40.68 -2.47 10.48
N LYS A 66 -39.67 -2.04 11.24
CA LYS A 66 -39.73 -0.85 12.12
C LYS A 66 -39.59 0.48 11.37
N MET A 67 -38.97 0.48 10.18
CA MET A 67 -38.79 1.70 9.36
C MET A 67 -40.09 2.17 8.70
N THR A 68 -40.17 3.45 8.36
CA THR A 68 -41.19 3.96 7.43
C THR A 68 -40.81 3.65 5.98
N VAL A 69 -41.78 3.65 5.06
CA VAL A 69 -41.50 3.50 3.61
C VAL A 69 -40.57 4.61 3.09
N LYS A 70 -40.63 5.80 3.71
CA LYS A 70 -39.77 6.93 3.36
C LYS A 70 -38.32 6.69 3.76
N GLU A 71 -38.08 6.18 4.97
CA GLU A 71 -36.74 5.81 5.46
C GLU A 71 -36.14 4.67 4.64
N LEU A 72 -36.93 3.64 4.33
CA LEU A 72 -36.50 2.54 3.45
C LEU A 72 -36.04 3.05 2.07
N ARG A 73 -36.79 3.98 1.46
CA ARG A 73 -36.41 4.61 0.19
C ARG A 73 -35.13 5.45 0.28
N ALA A 74 -34.92 6.12 1.40
CA ALA A 74 -33.70 6.91 1.63
C ALA A 74 -32.49 5.97 1.73
N ASN A 75 -32.57 4.94 2.56
CA ASN A 75 -31.48 3.97 2.74
C ASN A 75 -31.14 3.26 1.43
N LEU A 76 -32.14 2.82 0.65
CA LEU A 76 -31.90 2.20 -0.66
C LEU A 76 -31.26 3.16 -1.68
N ARG A 77 -31.53 4.47 -1.58
CA ARG A 77 -30.87 5.47 -2.42
C ARG A 77 -29.42 5.64 -2.01
N ASP A 78 -29.16 5.78 -0.71
CA ASP A 78 -27.82 6.00 -0.17
C ASP A 78 -26.91 4.80 -0.49
N MET A 79 -27.38 3.57 -0.27
CA MET A 79 -26.68 2.34 -0.67
C MET A 79 -26.31 2.33 -2.16
N ARG A 80 -27.21 2.79 -3.03
CA ARG A 80 -26.96 2.84 -4.47
C ARG A 80 -25.98 3.94 -4.86
N GLU A 81 -26.01 5.08 -4.19
CA GLU A 81 -25.05 6.17 -4.41
C GLU A 81 -23.64 5.75 -3.92
N ASP A 82 -23.57 5.09 -2.76
CA ASP A 82 -22.33 4.52 -2.23
C ASP A 82 -21.76 3.43 -3.14
N GLY A 83 -22.60 2.53 -3.66
CA GLY A 83 -22.21 1.52 -4.65
C GLY A 83 -21.60 2.16 -5.89
N LYS A 84 -22.28 3.16 -6.47
CA LYS A 84 -21.75 3.91 -7.63
C LYS A 84 -20.44 4.63 -7.33
N ALA A 85 -20.30 5.20 -6.14
CA ALA A 85 -19.07 5.86 -5.73
C ALA A 85 -17.91 4.84 -5.62
N LYS A 86 -18.17 3.68 -5.00
CA LYS A 86 -17.21 2.56 -4.91
C LYS A 86 -16.82 2.05 -6.30
N ASP A 87 -17.78 1.82 -7.19
CA ASP A 87 -17.54 1.36 -8.57
C ASP A 87 -16.69 2.37 -9.35
N SER A 88 -16.97 3.66 -9.22
CA SER A 88 -16.17 4.73 -9.85
C SER A 88 -14.74 4.75 -9.33
N VAL A 89 -14.54 4.62 -8.02
CA VAL A 89 -13.20 4.56 -7.42
C VAL A 89 -12.45 3.30 -7.86
N LEU A 90 -13.13 2.16 -7.93
CA LEU A 90 -12.55 0.90 -8.41
C LEU A 90 -12.15 1.00 -9.88
N ALA A 91 -13.01 1.54 -10.75
CA ALA A 91 -12.71 1.76 -12.16
C ALA A 91 -11.49 2.69 -12.34
N ASN A 92 -11.43 3.77 -11.56
CA ASN A 92 -10.29 4.70 -11.58
C ASN A 92 -8.99 4.01 -11.11
N LYS A 93 -9.06 3.21 -10.04
CA LYS A 93 -7.91 2.42 -9.55
C LYS A 93 -7.44 1.41 -10.59
N SER A 94 -8.34 0.65 -11.19
CA SER A 94 -8.01 -0.32 -12.24
C SER A 94 -7.34 0.37 -13.44
N ALA A 95 -7.90 1.49 -13.92
CA ALA A 95 -7.30 2.25 -15.01
C ALA A 95 -5.88 2.78 -14.67
N LEU A 96 -5.65 3.17 -13.41
CA LEU A 96 -4.31 3.57 -12.94
C LEU A 96 -3.36 2.38 -12.86
N ILE A 97 -3.81 1.24 -12.36
CA ILE A 97 -3.03 0.00 -12.31
C ILE A 97 -2.60 -0.40 -13.72
N ASP A 98 -3.54 -0.44 -14.67
CA ASP A 98 -3.26 -0.79 -16.06
C ASP A 98 -2.25 0.18 -16.69
N LYS A 99 -2.40 1.49 -16.42
CA LYS A 99 -1.47 2.52 -16.89
C LYS A 99 -0.08 2.34 -16.28
N LEU A 100 0.03 2.02 -14.99
CA LEU A 100 1.30 1.79 -14.31
C LEU A 100 1.97 0.49 -14.79
N GLN A 101 1.21 -0.60 -14.93
CA GLN A 101 1.69 -1.86 -15.50
C GLN A 101 2.18 -1.67 -16.93
N THR A 102 1.46 -0.92 -17.76
CA THR A 102 1.89 -0.59 -19.13
C THR A 102 3.18 0.22 -19.13
N LYS A 103 3.35 1.17 -18.20
CA LYS A 103 4.59 1.94 -18.07
C LYS A 103 5.74 1.07 -17.58
N ALA A 104 5.52 0.20 -16.60
CA ALA A 104 6.51 -0.73 -16.07
C ALA A 104 6.94 -1.74 -17.14
N ALA A 105 6.00 -2.31 -17.90
CA ALA A 105 6.29 -3.25 -18.99
C ALA A 105 7.07 -2.60 -20.16
N LYS A 106 6.97 -1.28 -20.34
CA LYS A 106 7.76 -0.52 -21.32
C LYS A 106 9.18 -0.24 -20.85
N VAL A 107 9.46 -0.32 -19.55
CA VAL A 107 10.82 -0.28 -19.03
C VAL A 107 11.37 -1.68 -19.14
N LYS A 108 12.23 -1.90 -20.14
CA LYS A 108 13.01 -3.14 -20.24
C LYS A 108 13.70 -3.36 -18.89
N PRO A 109 13.64 -4.55 -18.28
CA PRO A 109 14.41 -4.80 -17.07
C PRO A 109 15.87 -4.45 -17.35
N PRO A 110 16.54 -3.75 -16.42
CA PRO A 110 17.91 -3.33 -16.63
C PRO A 110 18.76 -4.56 -16.95
N THR A 111 19.66 -4.40 -17.91
CA THR A 111 20.65 -5.43 -18.21
C THR A 111 21.59 -5.63 -17.01
N PRO A 112 22.22 -6.80 -16.84
CA PRO A 112 23.18 -7.02 -15.76
C PRO A 112 24.29 -5.94 -15.70
N ASP A 113 24.67 -5.39 -16.86
CA ASP A 113 25.65 -4.30 -16.95
C ASP A 113 25.11 -2.97 -16.42
N GLU A 114 23.83 -2.66 -16.68
CA GLU A 114 23.15 -1.46 -16.17
C GLU A 114 22.91 -1.57 -14.65
N GLU A 115 22.48 -2.73 -14.16
CA GLU A 115 22.37 -3.01 -12.73
C GLU A 115 23.73 -2.87 -12.03
N GLY A 116 24.78 -3.46 -12.63
CA GLY A 116 26.14 -3.33 -12.13
C GLY A 116 26.64 -1.89 -12.13
N ALA A 117 26.33 -1.11 -13.17
CA ALA A 117 26.69 0.31 -13.24
C ALA A 117 25.98 1.14 -12.16
N GLN A 118 24.71 0.86 -11.89
CA GLN A 118 23.96 1.51 -10.83
C GLN A 118 24.54 1.18 -9.44
N LEU A 119 24.78 -0.10 -9.15
CA LEU A 119 25.38 -0.52 -7.88
C LEU A 119 26.76 0.08 -7.65
N ARG A 120 27.58 0.20 -8.70
CA ARG A 120 28.87 0.89 -8.64
C ARG A 120 28.70 2.36 -8.29
N ARG A 121 27.78 3.06 -8.96
CA ARG A 121 27.50 4.47 -8.69
C ARG A 121 27.07 4.68 -7.24
N GLU A 122 26.11 3.90 -6.77
CA GLU A 122 25.63 3.97 -5.38
C GLU A 122 26.77 3.70 -4.38
N THR A 123 27.58 2.67 -4.62
CA THR A 123 28.74 2.35 -3.77
C THR A 123 29.77 3.47 -3.76
N SER A 124 30.04 4.10 -4.91
CA SER A 124 30.94 5.26 -5.01
C SER A 124 30.41 6.47 -4.24
N ASP A 125 29.11 6.73 -4.27
CA ASP A 125 28.50 7.83 -3.51
C ASP A 125 28.66 7.60 -1.99
N TRP A 126 28.44 6.37 -1.50
CA TRP A 126 28.68 6.02 -0.10
C TRP A 126 30.15 6.20 0.31
N ALA A 127 31.08 5.74 -0.53
CA ALA A 127 32.51 5.87 -0.28
C ALA A 127 32.94 7.36 -0.23
N HIS A 128 32.44 8.18 -1.16
CA HIS A 128 32.73 9.61 -1.19
C HIS A 128 32.21 10.33 0.07
N ASN A 129 30.99 10.01 0.51
CA ASN A 129 30.42 10.58 1.72
C ASN A 129 31.21 10.19 2.97
N ALA A 130 31.63 8.93 3.09
CA ALA A 130 32.47 8.48 4.20
C ALA A 130 33.83 9.19 4.21
N GLU A 131 34.47 9.33 3.04
CA GLU A 131 35.72 10.08 2.91
C GLU A 131 35.55 11.55 3.33
N ALA A 132 34.47 12.20 2.92
CA ALA A 132 34.18 13.58 3.27
C ALA A 132 34.03 13.78 4.79
N ILE A 133 33.35 12.86 5.48
CA ILE A 133 33.21 12.90 6.94
C ILE A 133 34.57 12.72 7.64
N ILE A 134 35.37 11.76 7.17
CA ILE A 134 36.70 11.49 7.72
C ILE A 134 37.64 12.68 7.53
N ARG A 135 37.69 13.25 6.33
CA ARG A 135 38.62 14.35 6.00
C ARG A 135 38.17 15.72 6.51
N GLY A 136 36.86 15.91 6.71
CA GLY A 136 36.29 17.12 7.27
C GLY A 136 36.11 16.99 8.78
N SER A 137 34.93 16.50 9.20
CA SER A 137 34.50 16.54 10.60
C SER A 137 35.42 15.81 11.57
N LEU A 138 35.91 14.63 11.21
CA LEU A 138 36.82 13.87 12.10
C LEU A 138 38.17 14.56 12.23
N ARG A 139 38.75 15.01 11.11
CA ARG A 139 39.99 15.78 11.11
C ARG A 139 39.87 17.03 11.96
N ASP A 140 38.84 17.83 11.76
CA ASP A 140 38.59 19.06 12.52
C ASP A 140 38.46 18.76 14.03
N GLY A 141 37.81 17.65 14.39
CA GLY A 141 37.68 17.21 15.78
C GLY A 141 39.01 16.83 16.41
N LEU A 142 39.87 16.11 15.68
CA LEU A 142 41.21 15.74 16.14
C LEU A 142 42.13 16.97 16.25
N GLU A 143 42.03 17.93 15.32
CA GLU A 143 42.79 19.19 15.39
C GLU A 143 42.40 19.99 16.65
N LYS A 144 41.11 20.11 16.97
CA LYS A 144 40.65 20.76 18.22
C LYS A 144 41.16 20.07 19.49
N LEU A 145 41.23 18.74 19.49
CA LEU A 145 41.80 17.98 20.61
C LEU A 145 43.31 18.26 20.75
N ALA A 146 44.03 18.38 19.63
CA ALA A 146 45.44 18.76 19.64
C ALA A 146 45.65 20.19 20.15
N GLU A 147 44.83 21.15 19.74
CA GLU A 147 44.86 22.53 20.25
C GLU A 147 44.59 22.56 21.77
N HIS A 148 43.55 21.87 22.24
CA HIS A 148 43.26 21.78 23.67
C HIS A 148 44.40 21.13 24.48
N ALA A 149 45.05 20.11 23.93
CA ALA A 149 46.21 19.45 24.55
C ALA A 149 47.36 20.45 24.77
N LEU A 150 47.62 21.32 23.79
CA LEU A 150 48.63 22.38 23.89
C LEU A 150 48.27 23.45 24.94
N GLU A 151 47.00 23.84 25.02
CA GLU A 151 46.54 24.88 25.95
C GLU A 151 46.51 24.43 27.42
N THR A 152 46.13 23.18 27.66
CA THR A 152 45.85 22.66 29.02
C THR A 152 46.91 21.70 29.54
N GLY A 153 47.84 21.25 28.70
CA GLY A 153 48.82 20.21 29.01
C GLY A 153 48.21 18.81 29.17
N THR A 154 46.96 18.62 28.76
CA THR A 154 46.29 17.30 28.79
C THR A 154 46.70 16.46 27.58
N ASN A 155 46.92 15.15 27.76
CA ASN A 155 47.29 14.25 26.67
C ASN A 155 46.04 13.58 26.07
N HIS A 156 45.79 13.83 24.78
CA HIS A 156 44.71 13.20 23.99
C HIS A 156 45.24 12.23 22.91
N GLU A 157 46.54 12.00 22.82
CA GLU A 157 47.17 11.19 21.77
C GLU A 157 46.69 9.73 21.80
N GLU A 158 46.57 9.12 22.98
CA GLU A 158 46.06 7.76 23.12
C GLU A 158 44.62 7.64 22.61
N PHE A 159 43.77 8.62 22.94
CA PHE A 159 42.39 8.67 22.45
C PHE A 159 42.34 8.83 20.93
N ALA A 160 43.09 9.79 20.38
CA ALA A 160 43.17 10.01 18.94
C ALA A 160 43.65 8.76 18.19
N SER A 161 44.69 8.10 18.71
CA SER A 161 45.21 6.84 18.15
C SER A 161 44.17 5.71 18.20
N GLY A 162 43.38 5.64 19.27
CA GLY A 162 42.31 4.66 19.43
C GLY A 162 41.19 4.84 18.39
N VAL A 163 40.77 6.09 18.13
CA VAL A 163 39.75 6.38 17.11
C VAL A 163 40.25 6.00 15.72
N MET A 164 41.51 6.30 15.39
CA MET A 164 42.10 5.92 14.10
C MET A 164 42.19 4.39 13.96
N ALA A 165 42.64 3.69 15.00
CA ALA A 165 42.74 2.24 15.02
C ALA A 165 41.37 1.55 14.85
N GLN A 166 40.29 2.14 15.37
CA GLN A 166 38.93 1.64 15.16
C GLN A 166 38.51 1.73 13.69
N LEU A 167 38.82 2.84 13.00
CA LEU A 167 38.51 2.99 11.58
C LEU A 167 39.33 2.03 10.72
N ASP A 168 40.62 1.89 11.01
CA ASP A 168 41.48 0.93 10.31
C ASP A 168 40.99 -0.51 10.46
N ARG A 169 40.53 -0.87 11.68
CA ARG A 169 39.95 -2.19 11.94
C ARG A 169 38.67 -2.42 11.15
N ALA A 170 37.78 -1.42 11.07
CA ALA A 170 36.54 -1.53 10.31
C ALA A 170 36.83 -1.75 8.81
N LEU A 171 37.80 -1.03 8.25
CA LEU A 171 38.24 -1.23 6.86
C LEU A 171 38.87 -2.61 6.66
N ALA A 172 39.69 -3.08 7.59
CA ALA A 172 40.31 -4.40 7.52
C ALA A 172 39.28 -5.55 7.59
N GLU A 173 38.25 -5.41 8.44
CA GLU A 173 37.16 -6.38 8.55
C GLU A 173 36.34 -6.47 7.26
N MET A 174 35.97 -5.34 6.66
CA MET A 174 35.29 -5.32 5.36
C MET A 174 36.13 -5.97 4.27
N ARG A 175 37.44 -5.71 4.24
CA ARG A 175 38.34 -6.36 3.27
C ARG A 175 38.42 -7.87 3.47
N GLY A 176 38.55 -8.32 4.72
CA GLY A 176 38.65 -9.75 5.05
C GLY A 176 37.37 -10.53 4.76
N THR A 177 36.21 -9.96 5.07
CA THR A 177 34.91 -10.60 4.84
C THR A 177 34.54 -10.67 3.35
N LEU A 178 34.85 -9.62 2.58
CA LEU A 178 34.53 -9.54 1.15
C LEU A 178 35.67 -10.02 0.24
N LEU A 179 36.78 -10.52 0.81
CA LEU A 179 37.98 -10.95 0.08
C LEU A 179 38.54 -9.89 -0.88
N ILE A 180 38.44 -8.61 -0.48
CA ILE A 180 38.90 -7.47 -1.30
C ILE A 180 40.41 -7.34 -1.16
N LYS A 181 41.11 -7.28 -2.31
CA LYS A 181 42.57 -7.08 -2.36
C LYS A 181 42.95 -5.72 -1.77
N GLN A 182 44.10 -5.67 -1.10
CA GLN A 182 44.64 -4.44 -0.49
C GLN A 182 45.04 -3.38 -1.54
N ALA A 183 45.45 -3.82 -2.73
CA ALA A 183 45.77 -2.96 -3.85
C ALA A 183 45.29 -3.62 -5.16
N PRO A 184 44.97 -2.84 -6.21
CA PRO A 184 44.81 -3.36 -7.55
C PRO A 184 46.11 -4.02 -8.02
N ASP A 185 46.02 -5.15 -8.72
CA ASP A 185 47.20 -5.88 -9.20
C ASP A 185 47.87 -5.12 -10.35
N GLY A 186 48.88 -4.29 -10.07
CA GLY A 186 49.85 -3.73 -11.04
C GLY A 186 49.32 -2.80 -12.14
N ASP A 187 48.04 -2.90 -12.48
CA ASP A 187 47.28 -2.03 -13.36
C ASP A 187 46.18 -1.41 -12.49
N PRO A 188 46.25 -0.09 -12.19
CA PRO A 188 45.24 0.59 -11.37
C PRO A 188 43.88 0.65 -12.06
N THR A 189 43.81 0.23 -13.33
CA THR A 189 42.58 0.07 -14.10
C THR A 189 41.99 -1.31 -13.80
N PRO A 190 40.85 -1.40 -13.10
CA PRO A 190 40.14 -2.67 -12.94
C PRO A 190 39.81 -3.28 -14.30
N GLU A 191 39.75 -4.62 -14.43
CA GLU A 191 39.49 -5.28 -15.72
C GLU A 191 38.24 -4.77 -16.44
N TRP A 192 37.20 -4.39 -15.70
CA TRP A 192 35.96 -3.83 -16.25
C TRP A 192 36.10 -2.40 -16.84
N ALA A 193 37.18 -1.68 -16.50
CA ALA A 193 37.46 -0.33 -16.99
C ALA A 193 38.42 -0.32 -18.19
N LYS A 194 38.88 -1.49 -18.63
CA LYS A 194 39.68 -1.67 -19.85
C LYS A 194 38.74 -1.78 -21.04
N GLN A 195 38.31 -0.64 -21.60
CA GLN A 195 37.61 -0.53 -22.88
C GLN A 195 38.50 0.11 -23.94
#